data_AF-A0A2M7L3P8-F1
#
_entry.id   AF-A0A2M7L3P8-F1
#
_cell.length_a   1.000
_cell.length_b   1.000
_cell.length_c   1.000
_cell.angle_alpha   90.00
_cell.angle_beta   90.00
_cell.angle_gamma   90.00
#
_symmetry.space_group_name_H-M   'P 1'
#
loop_
_entity.id
_entity.type
_entity.pdbx_description
1 polymer ?
#
loop_
_entity_poly.entity_id
_entity_poly.type
_entity_poly.pdbx_seq_one_letter_code
_entity_poly.pdbx_strand_id
1 'polypeptide(L)'
;MFEPVWSRLVSGHYPASPATLAGFIRRCVKEDSYPVIFRGSSSDSVEGVLYRNISDKDLAVLDAFEGDYYAREAVTLLLPDGSTFPAQTYVLKDQYRHLASDLEWDAARFASTDIHHFLTQYSGFLVR
;
A
#
# COMPACT_ATOMS: atom_id res chain seq x y z
N MET A 1 0.34 -0.46 3.11
CA MET A 1 1.81 -0.55 3.26
C MET A 1 2.15 -1.48 4.42
N PHE A 2 3.22 -2.27 4.33
CA PHE A 2 3.62 -3.19 5.41
C PHE A 2 4.33 -2.44 6.55
N GLU A 3 4.18 -2.89 7.80
CA GLU A 3 4.66 -2.15 8.98
C GLU A 3 6.16 -1.77 8.93
N PRO A 4 7.09 -2.65 8.50
CA PRO A 4 8.52 -2.33 8.46
C PRO A 4 8.93 -1.34 7.36
N VAL A 5 8.07 -1.14 6.36
CA VAL A 5 8.24 -0.10 5.33
C VAL A 5 7.70 1.21 5.89
N TRP A 6 6.49 1.15 6.46
CA TRP A 6 5.84 2.29 7.10
C TRP A 6 6.73 2.92 8.18
N SER A 7 7.25 2.11 9.12
CA SER A 7 8.07 2.58 10.23
C SER A 7 9.44 3.12 9.83
N ARG A 8 9.91 2.85 8.60
CA ARG A 8 11.11 3.49 8.03
C ARG A 8 10.83 4.85 7.41
N LEU A 9 9.61 5.08 6.92
CA LEU A 9 9.23 6.30 6.20
C LEU A 9 8.68 7.37 7.14
N VAL A 10 7.83 6.98 8.08
CA VAL A 10 7.16 7.94 8.96
C VAL A 10 7.92 8.11 10.27
N SER A 11 7.95 9.35 10.77
CA SER A 11 8.56 9.68 12.05
C SER A 11 7.58 9.66 13.23
N GLY A 12 6.27 9.80 12.96
CA GLY A 12 5.22 9.77 13.96
C GLY A 12 4.69 8.38 14.32
N HIS A 13 4.02 8.30 15.47
CA HIS A 13 3.24 7.14 15.88
C HIS A 13 1.76 7.40 15.61
N TYR A 14 1.16 6.62 14.71
CA TYR A 14 -0.20 6.85 14.23
C TYR A 14 -1.14 5.72 14.63
N PRO A 15 -2.38 6.03 15.08
CA PRO A 15 -3.39 5.01 15.33
C PRO A 15 -3.65 4.18 14.08
N ALA A 16 -3.47 2.86 14.22
CA ALA A 16 -3.65 1.89 13.16
C ALA A 16 -4.87 1.00 13.47
N SER A 17 -5.66 0.68 12.46
CA SER A 17 -6.77 -0.28 12.57
C SER A 17 -6.96 -1.04 11.25
N PRO A 18 -7.44 -2.29 11.29
CA PRO A 18 -7.77 -3.02 10.07
C PRO A 18 -8.90 -2.31 9.32
N ALA A 19 -8.85 -2.37 7.98
CA ALA A 19 -9.88 -1.84 7.10
C ALA A 19 -9.85 -2.56 5.73
N THR A 20 -10.98 -2.52 5.03
CA THR A 20 -11.14 -3.13 3.71
C THR A 20 -11.46 -2.09 2.66
N LEU A 21 -10.74 -2.15 1.54
CA LEU A 21 -10.93 -1.30 0.37
C LEU A 21 -11.64 -2.10 -0.74
N ALA A 22 -12.91 -1.80 -1.01
CA ALA A 22 -13.70 -2.45 -2.05
C ALA A 22 -13.47 -1.82 -3.43
N GLY A 23 -13.56 -2.63 -4.49
CA GLY A 23 -13.38 -2.19 -5.88
C GLY A 23 -11.92 -2.19 -6.36
N PHE A 24 -11.01 -2.80 -5.61
CA PHE A 24 -9.57 -2.81 -5.89
C PHE A 24 -9.02 -4.23 -5.81
N ILE A 25 -7.96 -4.48 -6.58
CA ILE A 25 -7.23 -5.75 -6.58
C ILE A 25 -5.80 -5.48 -6.13
N ARG A 26 -5.22 -6.43 -5.39
CA ARG A 26 -3.80 -6.45 -5.01
C ARG A 26 -3.05 -7.55 -5.78
N ARG A 27 -1.91 -7.20 -6.37
CA ARG A 27 -1.00 -8.11 -7.10
C ARG A 27 0.46 -7.83 -6.75
N CYS A 28 1.35 -8.76 -7.07
CA CYS A 28 2.80 -8.51 -6.98
C CYS A 28 3.26 -7.64 -8.14
N VAL A 29 4.30 -6.82 -7.94
CA VAL A 29 5.07 -6.25 -9.06
C VAL A 29 5.79 -7.36 -9.82
N LYS A 30 6.03 -7.18 -11.12
CA LYS A 30 6.88 -8.09 -11.89
C LYS A 30 8.32 -8.00 -11.39
N GLU A 31 8.95 -9.15 -11.22
CA GLU A 31 10.35 -9.26 -10.79
C GLU A 31 10.62 -8.80 -9.34
N ASP A 32 9.59 -8.41 -8.60
CA ASP A 32 9.66 -7.94 -7.22
C ASP A 32 8.51 -8.49 -6.37
N SER A 33 8.74 -8.68 -5.06
CA SER A 33 7.75 -9.31 -4.17
C SER A 33 6.78 -8.33 -3.49
N TYR A 34 6.89 -7.02 -3.75
CA TYR A 34 6.04 -6.04 -3.07
C TYR A 34 4.68 -5.88 -3.73
N PRO A 35 3.63 -5.58 -2.94
CA PRO A 35 2.28 -5.47 -3.47
C PRO A 35 2.04 -4.13 -4.17
N VAL A 36 1.15 -4.17 -5.16
CA VAL A 36 0.52 -2.98 -5.75
C VAL A 36 -0.99 -3.14 -5.73
N ILE A 37 -1.69 -2.01 -5.62
CA ILE A 37 -3.14 -1.98 -5.77
C ILE A 37 -3.53 -1.16 -6.99
N PHE A 38 -4.58 -1.61 -7.67
CA PHE A 38 -5.19 -0.91 -8.80
C PHE A 38 -6.69 -1.22 -8.85
N ARG A 39 -7.44 -0.43 -9.63
CA ARG A 39 -8.89 -0.56 -9.80
C ARG A 39 -9.26 -1.96 -10.33
N GLY A 40 -10.19 -2.61 -9.64
CA GLY A 40 -10.76 -3.91 -10.00
C GLY A 40 -12.25 -3.85 -10.31
N SER A 41 -12.91 -4.99 -10.27
CA SER A 41 -14.37 -5.11 -10.31
C SER A 41 -14.99 -4.73 -8.96
N SER A 42 -16.30 -4.49 -8.94
CA SER A 42 -17.03 -4.15 -7.70
C SER A 42 -17.05 -5.27 -6.65
N SER A 43 -16.80 -6.52 -7.05
CA SER A 43 -16.69 -7.66 -6.13
C SER A 43 -15.30 -7.83 -5.54
N ASP A 44 -14.28 -7.15 -6.08
CA ASP A 44 -12.92 -7.25 -5.57
C ASP A 44 -12.73 -6.40 -4.31
N SER A 45 -11.85 -6.84 -3.43
CA SER A 45 -11.49 -6.07 -2.26
C SER A 45 -10.05 -6.33 -1.80
N VAL A 46 -9.49 -5.34 -1.11
CA VAL A 46 -8.15 -5.42 -0.50
C VAL A 46 -8.27 -5.14 0.98
N GLU A 47 -7.88 -6.12 1.79
CA GLU A 47 -7.70 -5.94 3.24
C GLU A 47 -6.34 -5.29 3.53
N GLY A 48 -6.34 -4.36 4.49
CA GLY A 48 -5.14 -3.64 4.89
C GLY A 48 -5.28 -2.93 6.23
N VAL A 49 -4.39 -1.95 6.42
CA VAL A 49 -4.30 -1.15 7.65
C VAL A 49 -4.60 0.31 7.32
N LEU A 50 -5.58 0.88 8.01
CA LEU A 50 -5.86 2.30 8.03
C LEU A 50 -5.01 2.96 9.12
N TYR A 51 -4.14 3.89 8.72
CA TYR A 51 -3.43 4.78 9.62
C TYR A 51 -4.11 6.15 9.66
N ARG A 52 -4.32 6.70 10.85
CA ARG A 52 -5.09 7.94 11.06
C ARG A 52 -4.23 9.08 11.61
N ASN A 53 -4.68 10.30 11.35
CA ASN A 53 -4.06 11.54 11.85
C ASN A 53 -2.59 11.69 11.45
N ILE A 54 -2.26 11.32 10.20
CA ILE A 54 -0.90 11.44 9.67
C ILE A 54 -0.53 12.92 9.56
N SER A 55 0.66 13.30 10.01
CA SER A 55 1.13 14.67 9.85
C SER A 55 1.44 14.99 8.39
N ASP A 56 1.31 16.25 8.00
CA ASP A 56 1.63 16.71 6.63
C ASP A 56 3.09 16.40 6.26
N LYS A 57 4.00 16.44 7.24
CA LYS A 57 5.42 16.11 7.05
C LYS A 57 5.59 14.64 6.63
N ASP A 58 5.00 13.71 7.36
CA ASP A 58 5.12 12.29 7.05
C ASP A 58 4.31 11.92 5.79
N LEU A 59 3.19 12.60 5.52
CA LEU A 59 2.47 12.48 4.26
C LEU A 59 3.33 12.87 3.06
N ALA A 60 4.10 13.96 3.15
CA ALA A 60 5.00 14.36 2.08
C ALA A 60 6.14 13.36 1.83
N VAL A 61 6.65 12.70 2.88
CA VAL A 61 7.63 11.61 2.73
C VAL A 61 7.02 10.41 2.00
N LEU A 62 5.77 10.05 2.35
CA LEU A 62 5.05 8.99 1.65
C LEU A 62 4.81 9.35 0.18
N ASP A 63 4.41 10.59 -0.13
CA ASP A 63 4.25 11.06 -1.50
C ASP A 63 5.54 10.93 -2.31
N ALA A 64 6.68 11.33 -1.72
CA ALA A 64 7.98 11.23 -2.37
C ALA A 64 8.43 9.78 -2.58
N PHE A 65 8.14 8.90 -1.61
CA PHE A 65 8.49 7.47 -1.69
C PHE A 65 7.71 6.74 -2.78
N GLU A 66 6.40 6.99 -2.89
CA GLU A 66 5.54 6.39 -3.90
C GLU A 66 5.85 6.95 -5.30
N GLY A 67 6.27 8.20 -5.36
CA GLY A 67 6.82 8.84 -6.55
C GLY A 67 5.83 8.88 -7.72
N ASP A 68 6.34 8.75 -8.94
CA ASP A 68 5.54 8.92 -10.14
C ASP A 68 4.65 7.72 -10.47
N TYR A 69 4.87 6.56 -9.87
CA TYR A 69 4.16 5.32 -10.22
C TYR A 69 2.73 5.31 -9.68
N TYR A 70 2.50 5.91 -8.52
CA TYR A 70 1.21 5.86 -7.84
C TYR A 70 0.56 7.24 -7.79
N ALA A 71 -0.77 7.24 -7.81
CA ALA A 71 -1.59 8.41 -7.54
C ALA A 71 -2.22 8.26 -6.16
N ARG A 72 -2.20 9.34 -5.36
CA ARG A 72 -2.95 9.37 -4.10
C ARG A 72 -4.42 9.66 -4.42
N GLU A 73 -5.26 8.67 -4.20
CA GLU A 73 -6.70 8.74 -4.48
C GLU A 73 -7.51 8.77 -3.19
N ALA A 74 -8.58 9.57 -3.17
CA ALA A 74 -9.58 9.53 -2.12
C ALA A 74 -10.44 8.26 -2.27
N VAL A 75 -10.63 7.54 -1.17
CA VAL A 75 -11.35 6.27 -1.12
C VAL A 75 -12.24 6.20 0.11
N THR A 76 -13.23 5.30 0.06
CA THR A 76 -14.06 4.95 1.21
C THR A 76 -13.70 3.54 1.65
N LEU A 77 -13.29 3.40 2.92
CA LEU A 77 -12.94 2.12 3.52
C LEU A 77 -14.12 1.56 4.31
N LEU A 78 -14.24 0.25 4.35
CA LEU A 78 -15.12 -0.49 5.26
C LEU A 78 -14.33 -0.87 6.52
N LEU A 79 -14.86 -0.52 7.69
CA LEU A 79 -14.27 -0.86 8.99
C LEU A 79 -14.87 -2.18 9.53
N PRO A 80 -14.21 -2.84 10.50
CA PRO A 80 -14.70 -4.11 11.07
C PRO A 80 -16.07 -4.03 11.75
N ASP A 81 -16.45 -2.84 12.22
CA ASP A 81 -17.77 -2.59 12.82
C ASP A 81 -18.88 -2.37 11.77
N GLY A 82 -18.56 -2.47 10.48
CA GLY A 82 -19.47 -2.27 9.36
C GLY A 82 -19.65 -0.80 8.96
N SER A 83 -19.04 0.15 9.68
CA SER A 83 -19.05 1.56 9.31
C SER A 83 -18.12 1.85 8.15
N THR A 84 -18.30 3.01 7.52
CA THR A 84 -17.43 3.49 6.45
C THR A 84 -16.58 4.66 6.91
N PHE A 85 -15.37 4.78 6.33
CA PHE A 85 -14.43 5.84 6.68
C PHE A 85 -13.76 6.42 5.44
N PRO A 86 -13.79 7.76 5.25
CA PRO A 86 -13.07 8.40 4.15
C PRO A 86 -11.56 8.40 4.43
N ALA A 87 -10.78 7.99 3.44
CA ALA A 87 -9.31 7.92 3.54
C ALA A 87 -8.66 8.23 2.19
N GLN A 88 -7.33 8.16 2.17
CA GLN A 88 -6.54 8.22 0.95
C GLN A 88 -5.65 7.00 0.84
N THR A 89 -5.38 6.56 -0.38
CA THR A 89 -4.47 5.44 -0.66
C THR A 89 -3.70 5.69 -1.95
N TYR A 90 -2.55 5.03 -2.10
CA TYR A 90 -1.73 5.10 -3.30
C TYR A 90 -2.12 3.98 -4.27
N VAL A 91 -2.56 4.37 -5.47
CA VAL A 91 -3.07 3.48 -6.51
C VAL A 91 -2.14 3.53 -7.71
N LEU A 92 -1.75 2.38 -8.24
CA LEU A 92 -0.87 2.31 -9.41
C LEU A 92 -1.55 2.97 -10.61
N LYS A 93 -0.91 3.98 -11.21
CA LYS A 93 -1.48 4.69 -12.37
C LYS A 93 -1.60 3.72 -13.56
N ASP A 94 -2.64 3.90 -14.37
CA ASP A 94 -2.95 2.98 -15.47
C ASP A 94 -1.80 2.79 -16.47
N GLN A 95 -1.02 3.84 -16.74
CA GLN A 95 0.15 3.77 -17.61
C GLN A 95 1.25 2.82 -17.11
N TYR A 96 1.30 2.54 -15.80
CA TYR A 96 2.26 1.63 -15.17
C TYR A 96 1.68 0.25 -14.87
N ARG A 97 0.46 -0.07 -15.33
CA ARG A 97 -0.18 -1.39 -15.07
C ARG A 97 0.61 -2.57 -15.59
N HIS A 98 1.45 -2.36 -16.59
CA HIS A 98 2.37 -3.36 -17.11
C HIS A 98 3.39 -3.85 -16.07
N LEU A 99 3.63 -3.09 -14.99
CA LEU A 99 4.48 -3.48 -13.85
C LEU A 99 3.79 -4.48 -12.93
N ALA A 100 2.46 -4.55 -12.92
CA ALA A 100 1.75 -5.56 -12.13
C ALA A 100 1.87 -6.94 -12.80
N SER A 101 2.13 -7.95 -12.00
CA SER A 101 2.03 -9.35 -12.42
C SER A 101 0.60 -9.88 -12.26
N ASP A 102 0.32 -11.03 -12.89
CA ASP A 102 -0.96 -11.73 -12.69
C ASP A 102 -0.99 -12.54 -11.38
N LEU A 103 0.15 -12.60 -10.65
CA LEU A 103 0.26 -13.33 -9.41
C LEU A 103 -0.50 -12.62 -8.30
N GLU A 104 -1.36 -13.37 -7.63
CA GLU A 104 -2.00 -12.92 -6.40
C GLU A 104 -0.93 -12.67 -5.34
N TRP A 105 -1.07 -11.55 -4.63
CA TRP A 105 -0.18 -11.26 -3.54
C TRP A 105 -0.70 -11.90 -2.25
N ASP A 106 0.10 -12.79 -1.67
CA ASP A 106 -0.19 -13.47 -0.41
C ASP A 106 0.50 -12.74 0.76
N ALA A 107 -0.32 -12.17 1.64
CA ALA A 107 0.14 -11.42 2.80
C ALA A 107 0.95 -12.26 3.79
N ALA A 108 0.57 -13.53 4.00
CA ALA A 108 1.23 -14.42 4.94
C ALA A 108 2.60 -14.89 4.41
N ARG A 109 2.68 -15.14 3.10
CA ARG A 109 3.94 -15.45 2.43
C ARG A 109 4.91 -14.28 2.43
N PHE A 110 4.41 -13.06 2.15
CA PHE A 110 5.25 -11.86 2.18
C PHE A 110 5.80 -11.57 3.58
N ALA A 111 4.94 -11.66 4.62
CA ALA A 111 5.30 -11.42 6.00
C ALA A 111 6.42 -12.35 6.52
N SER A 112 6.44 -13.59 6.05
CA SER A 112 7.32 -14.65 6.55
C SER A 112 8.63 -14.79 5.79
N THR A 113 8.63 -14.54 4.47
CA THR A 113 9.73 -14.94 3.58
C THR A 113 10.29 -13.78 2.76
N ASP A 114 9.43 -12.98 2.15
CA ASP A 114 9.86 -11.98 1.15
C ASP A 114 10.20 -10.60 1.75
N ILE A 115 9.76 -10.31 2.98
CA ILE A 115 10.01 -9.03 3.62
C ILE A 115 11.50 -8.77 3.85
N HIS A 116 12.29 -9.79 4.17
CA HIS A 116 13.74 -9.63 4.35
C HIS A 116 14.44 -9.30 3.04
N HIS A 117 14.01 -9.90 1.93
CA HIS A 117 14.53 -9.60 0.59
C HIS A 117 14.15 -8.17 0.16
N PHE A 118 12.90 -7.79 0.35
CA PHE A 118 12.44 -6.43 0.08
C PHE A 118 13.23 -5.38 0.87
N LEU A 119 13.43 -5.58 2.18
CA LEU A 119 14.14 -4.62 3.02
C LEU A 119 15.64 -4.50 2.73
N THR A 120 16.24 -5.50 2.07
CA THR A 120 17.67 -5.52 1.75
C THR A 120 17.97 -5.06 0.33
N GLN A 121 17.06 -5.26 -0.62
CA GLN A 121 17.30 -4.97 -2.04
C GLN A 121 16.46 -3.80 -2.60
N TYR A 122 15.43 -3.33 -1.89
CA TYR A 122 14.58 -2.28 -2.44
C TYR A 122 15.32 -0.93 -2.47
N SER A 123 15.70 -0.53 -3.69
CA SER A 123 16.50 0.67 -3.96
C SER A 123 15.78 1.99 -3.68
N GLY A 124 14.45 1.97 -3.47
CA GLY A 124 13.66 3.14 -3.08
C GLY A 124 14.07 3.74 -1.71
N PHE A 125 14.83 3.02 -0.90
CA PHE A 125 15.44 3.55 0.33
C PHE A 125 16.82 4.20 0.13
N LEU A 126 17.44 4.05 -1.04
CA LEU A 126 18.82 4.46 -1.29
C LEU A 126 18.97 5.85 -1.93
N VAL A 127 17.86 6.53 -2.27
CA VAL A 127 17.92 7.92 -2.73
C VAL A 127 17.79 8.83 -1.51
N ARG A 128 18.94 9.30 -1.01
CA ARG A 128 19.06 10.41 -0.05
C ARG A 128 19.41 11.70 -0.77
#